data_AF-A0A2X3D4K2-F1
#
_entry.id   AF-A0A2X3D4K2-F1
#
_cell.length_a   1.000
_cell.length_b   1.000
_cell.length_c   1.000
_cell.angle_alpha   90.00
_cell.angle_beta   90.00
_cell.angle_gamma   90.00
#
_symmetry.space_group_name_H-M   'P 1'
#
loop_
_entity.id
_entity.type
_entity.pdbx_description
1 polymer ?
#
loop_
_entity_poly.entity_id
_entity_poly.type
_entity_poly.pdbx_seq_one_letter_code
_entity_poly.pdbx_strand_id
1 'polypeptide(L)'
;MAIQGDVAEVLAQLNPQIEAQPREEWRQLVADLQREFPCAIPQESDPLSHYGLINAVAACVDDEAIITTDVGQHQMWTAQAYPLNRPRQWLTSGGLGTMGFGLPAAIGAALANPQRKVICFSGDGSLMMNIQEMATAAENQLDVKIILLNNEALGLVHQQQSLFYQQGVFAATYPGMINFMQIAAGFGLQTCDLNNEVDPAGGAAGDYRPSGAGADPRAHRRTAESVSDGTGRVRPILKWWGISHAKTM
;
A
#
# COMPACT_ATOMS: atom_id res chain seq x y z
N MET A 1 24.36 2.36 33.26
CA MET A 1 25.06 1.17 32.74
C MET A 1 24.41 0.81 31.41
N ALA A 2 25.19 0.55 30.37
CA ALA A 2 24.68 0.09 29.07
C ALA A 2 25.16 -1.34 28.84
N ILE A 3 24.31 -2.18 28.24
CA ILE A 3 24.67 -3.55 27.84
C ILE A 3 24.87 -3.55 26.33
N GLN A 4 26.06 -3.94 25.87
CA GLN A 4 26.40 -4.01 24.45
C GLN A 4 26.37 -5.48 24.00
N GLY A 5 25.47 -5.84 23.09
CA GLY A 5 25.33 -7.20 22.55
C GLY A 5 24.15 -7.32 21.60
N ASP A 6 24.00 -8.49 20.98
CA ASP A 6 22.79 -8.83 20.24
C ASP A 6 21.57 -8.85 21.19
N VAL A 7 20.47 -8.22 20.78
CA VAL A 7 19.30 -8.05 21.66
C VAL A 7 18.64 -9.38 22.01
N ALA A 8 18.65 -10.37 21.11
CA ALA A 8 18.04 -11.67 21.37
C ALA A 8 18.88 -12.46 22.38
N GLU A 9 20.21 -12.47 22.21
CA GLU A 9 21.14 -13.11 23.15
C GLU A 9 21.07 -12.47 24.54
N VAL A 10 21.03 -11.13 24.60
CA VAL A 10 20.95 -10.38 25.86
C VAL A 10 19.62 -10.68 26.57
N LEU A 11 18.49 -10.64 25.86
CA LEU A 11 17.18 -10.93 26.45
C LEU A 11 17.06 -12.40 26.92
N ALA A 12 17.65 -13.36 26.19
CA ALA A 12 17.66 -14.76 26.60
C ALA A 12 18.38 -14.96 27.95
N GLN A 13 19.42 -14.18 28.23
CA GLN A 13 20.16 -14.22 29.50
C GLN A 13 19.49 -13.41 30.61
N LEU A 14 18.89 -12.27 30.28
CA LEU A 14 18.25 -11.38 31.27
C LEU A 14 16.89 -11.90 31.73
N ASN A 15 16.06 -12.42 30.83
CA ASN A 15 14.68 -12.81 31.15
C ASN A 15 14.58 -13.79 32.35
N PRO A 16 15.44 -14.82 32.50
CA PRO A 16 15.41 -15.71 33.67
C PRO A 16 15.81 -15.03 35.00
N GLN A 17 16.51 -13.89 34.94
CA GLN A 17 16.96 -13.14 36.11
C GLN A 17 15.95 -12.09 36.57
N ILE A 18 14.89 -11.85 35.79
CA ILE A 18 13.86 -10.87 36.09
C ILE A 18 12.69 -11.57 36.77
N GLU A 19 12.38 -11.14 37.99
CA GLU A 19 11.16 -11.58 38.67
C GLU A 19 9.93 -10.92 38.03
N ALA A 20 8.88 -11.72 37.80
CA ALA A 20 7.61 -11.22 37.32
C ALA A 20 6.95 -10.35 38.40
N GLN A 21 6.78 -9.07 38.11
CA GLN A 21 6.15 -8.11 39.01
C GLN A 21 4.79 -7.69 38.43
N PRO A 22 3.67 -7.91 39.15
CA PRO A 22 2.38 -7.36 38.74
C PRO A 22 2.42 -5.83 38.84
N ARG A 23 1.93 -5.16 37.81
CA ARG A 23 1.94 -3.69 37.70
C ARG A 23 0.55 -3.18 37.39
N GLU A 24 -0.43 -3.55 38.21
CA GLU A 24 -1.85 -3.29 37.93
C GLU A 24 -2.16 -1.80 37.80
N GLU A 25 -1.61 -0.94 38.66
CA GLU A 25 -1.78 0.52 38.54
C GLU A 25 -1.25 1.06 37.21
N TRP A 26 -0.08 0.57 36.76
CA TRP A 26 0.50 0.95 35.48
C TRP A 26 -0.31 0.42 34.30
N ARG A 27 -0.78 -0.83 34.36
CA ARG A 27 -1.63 -1.44 33.33
C ARG A 27 -2.97 -0.70 33.21
N GLN A 28 -3.53 -0.30 34.35
CA GLN A 28 -4.74 0.49 34.41
C GLN A 28 -4.51 1.87 33.77
N LEU A 29 -3.41 2.56 34.09
CA LEU A 29 -3.04 3.82 33.44
C LEU A 29 -2.90 3.67 31.91
N VAL A 30 -2.23 2.61 31.43
CA VAL A 30 -2.11 2.35 29.99
C VAL A 30 -3.49 2.12 29.36
N ALA A 31 -4.37 1.36 30.01
CA ALA A 31 -5.73 1.12 29.54
C ALA A 31 -6.60 2.39 29.55
N ASP A 32 -6.42 3.27 30.55
CA ASP A 32 -7.05 4.59 30.63
C ASP A 32 -6.59 5.47 29.46
N LEU A 33 -5.28 5.54 29.20
CA LEU A 33 -4.72 6.31 28.07
C LEU A 33 -5.19 5.78 26.72
N GLN A 34 -5.28 4.46 26.54
CA GLN A 34 -5.82 3.87 25.30
C GLN A 34 -7.30 4.20 25.08
N ARG A 35 -8.09 4.31 26.17
CA ARG A 35 -9.49 4.75 26.12
C ARG A 35 -9.64 6.24 25.86
N GLU A 36 -8.78 7.07 26.47
CA GLU A 36 -8.80 8.52 26.31
C GLU A 36 -8.30 8.96 24.93
N PHE A 37 -7.30 8.27 24.39
CA PHE A 37 -6.67 8.56 23.10
C PHE A 37 -6.81 7.37 22.13
N PRO A 38 -8.03 7.03 21.70
CA PRO A 38 -8.21 5.97 20.71
C PRO A 38 -7.51 6.37 19.41
N CYS A 39 -6.83 5.41 18.77
CA CYS A 39 -6.35 5.58 17.41
C CYS A 39 -7.56 5.52 16.46
N ALA A 40 -8.29 6.62 16.35
CA ALA A 40 -9.43 6.71 15.46
C ALA A 40 -8.93 6.60 14.02
N ILE A 41 -9.43 5.59 13.30
CA ILE A 41 -9.18 5.40 11.87
C ILE A 41 -10.44 5.91 11.15
N PRO A 42 -10.43 7.14 10.61
CA PRO A 42 -11.60 7.66 9.90
C PRO A 42 -11.91 6.79 8.70
N GLN A 43 -13.20 6.52 8.48
CA GLN A 43 -13.71 5.81 7.30
C GLN A 43 -13.10 4.41 7.10
N GLU A 44 -12.72 3.72 8.18
CA GLU A 44 -12.08 2.39 8.13
C GLU A 44 -12.86 1.30 7.37
N SER A 45 -14.18 1.48 7.18
CA SER A 45 -15.06 0.59 6.44
C SER A 45 -15.32 1.01 4.99
N ASP A 46 -14.90 2.21 4.60
CA ASP A 46 -15.02 2.70 3.22
C ASP A 46 -13.79 2.25 2.41
N PRO A 47 -13.92 1.27 1.49
CA PRO A 47 -12.81 0.76 0.70
C PRO A 47 -12.20 1.79 -0.27
N LEU A 48 -12.84 2.95 -0.45
CA LEU A 48 -12.31 4.07 -1.24
C LEU A 48 -11.60 5.12 -0.38
N SER A 49 -11.65 5.02 0.95
CA SER A 49 -10.80 5.80 1.84
C SER A 49 -9.40 5.18 1.92
N HIS A 50 -8.38 5.97 2.26
CA HIS A 50 -7.01 5.45 2.36
C HIS A 50 -6.87 4.34 3.41
N TYR A 51 -7.54 4.46 4.55
CA TYR A 51 -7.49 3.42 5.59
C TYR A 51 -8.37 2.22 5.27
N GLY A 52 -9.60 2.46 4.82
CA GLY A 52 -10.50 1.37 4.49
C GLY A 52 -10.01 0.54 3.29
N LEU A 53 -9.31 1.15 2.33
CA LEU A 53 -8.60 0.41 1.28
C LEU A 53 -7.54 -0.52 1.87
N ILE A 54 -6.67 -0.01 2.75
CA ILE A 54 -5.60 -0.81 3.37
C ILE A 54 -6.21 -1.98 4.16
N ASN A 55 -7.29 -1.74 4.91
CA ASN A 55 -8.03 -2.76 5.64
C ASN A 55 -8.68 -3.79 4.70
N ALA A 56 -9.29 -3.35 3.60
CA ALA A 56 -9.90 -4.22 2.62
C ALA A 56 -8.85 -5.13 1.93
N VAL A 57 -7.67 -4.56 1.63
CA VAL A 57 -6.54 -5.33 1.11
C VAL A 57 -6.09 -6.38 2.13
N ALA A 58 -5.90 -5.98 3.40
CA ALA A 58 -5.51 -6.88 4.47
C ALA A 58 -6.50 -8.03 4.67
N ALA A 59 -7.81 -7.75 4.60
CA ALA A 59 -8.87 -8.76 4.74
C ALA A 59 -8.91 -9.80 3.60
N CYS A 60 -8.29 -9.49 2.46
CA CYS A 60 -8.28 -10.35 1.27
C CYS A 60 -6.97 -11.16 1.11
N VAL A 61 -6.00 -10.97 2.00
CA VAL A 61 -4.74 -11.73 2.03
C VAL A 61 -4.55 -12.41 3.38
N ASP A 62 -3.67 -13.41 3.42
CA ASP A 62 -3.29 -14.05 4.67
C ASP A 62 -2.18 -13.27 5.38
N ASP A 63 -1.91 -13.66 6.62
CA ASP A 63 -0.84 -13.10 7.46
C ASP A 63 0.57 -13.34 6.87
N GLU A 64 0.71 -14.23 5.88
CA GLU A 64 1.99 -14.56 5.25
C GLU A 64 2.37 -13.58 4.13
N ALA A 65 1.44 -12.71 3.70
CA ALA A 65 1.69 -11.70 2.68
C ALA A 65 2.84 -10.75 3.07
N ILE A 66 3.72 -10.43 2.12
CA ILE A 66 4.78 -9.43 2.28
C ILE A 66 4.27 -8.10 1.79
N ILE A 67 4.43 -7.07 2.62
CA ILE A 67 4.00 -5.70 2.34
C ILE A 67 5.24 -4.87 2.05
N THR A 68 5.23 -4.16 0.94
CA THR A 68 6.19 -3.10 0.67
C THR A 68 5.48 -1.77 0.60
N THR A 69 6.17 -0.72 1.01
CA THR A 69 5.68 0.64 0.82
C THR A 69 6.75 1.48 0.15
N ASP A 70 6.28 2.39 -0.69
CA ASP A 70 7.04 3.57 -1.00
C ASP A 70 7.05 4.55 0.19
N VAL A 71 7.56 5.76 -0.04
CA VAL A 71 7.65 6.81 0.98
C VAL A 71 6.64 7.91 0.67
N GLY A 72 5.86 8.31 1.66
CA GLY A 72 4.74 9.23 1.49
C GLY A 72 3.68 9.06 2.59
N GLN A 73 2.51 9.70 2.41
CA GLN A 73 1.41 9.54 3.37
C GLN A 73 0.90 8.10 3.41
N HIS A 74 0.87 7.41 2.25
CA HIS A 74 0.52 6.00 2.13
C HIS A 74 1.37 5.09 3.01
N GLN A 75 2.66 5.42 3.20
CA GLN A 75 3.56 4.70 4.11
C GLN A 75 3.05 4.77 5.56
N MET A 76 2.65 5.97 6.00
CA MET A 76 2.14 6.19 7.36
C MET A 76 0.79 5.53 7.55
N TRP A 77 -0.12 5.65 6.57
CA TRP A 77 -1.42 4.99 6.64
C TRP A 77 -1.29 3.46 6.68
N THR A 78 -0.36 2.89 5.91
CA THR A 78 -0.07 1.44 5.95
C THR A 78 0.46 1.03 7.32
N ALA A 79 1.38 1.82 7.90
CA ALA A 79 1.91 1.57 9.24
C ALA A 79 0.84 1.62 10.34
N GLN A 80 -0.17 2.47 10.16
CA GLN A 80 -1.24 2.69 11.14
C GLN A 80 -2.38 1.68 11.03
N ALA A 81 -2.73 1.24 9.81
CA ALA A 81 -3.92 0.41 9.58
C ALA A 81 -3.65 -1.03 9.20
N TYR A 82 -2.54 -1.34 8.50
CA TYR A 82 -2.29 -2.73 8.09
C TYR A 82 -1.97 -3.59 9.34
N PRO A 83 -2.60 -4.76 9.55
CA PRO A 83 -2.41 -5.60 10.73
C PRO A 83 -1.08 -6.39 10.67
N LEU A 84 0.03 -5.68 10.79
CA LEU A 84 1.38 -6.27 10.78
C LEU A 84 1.60 -7.13 12.03
N ASN A 85 1.73 -8.45 11.86
CA ASN A 85 1.73 -9.44 12.93
C ASN A 85 2.89 -10.43 12.88
N ARG A 86 3.80 -10.35 11.89
CA ARG A 86 4.98 -11.21 11.81
C ARG A 86 6.29 -10.46 11.53
N PRO A 87 7.44 -10.99 11.94
CA PRO A 87 8.74 -10.44 11.57
C PRO A 87 8.93 -10.41 10.04
N ARG A 88 9.64 -9.38 9.55
CA ARG A 88 9.98 -9.23 8.12
C ARG A 88 8.75 -9.20 7.20
N GLN A 89 7.60 -8.76 7.70
CA GLN A 89 6.38 -8.61 6.91
C GLN A 89 6.36 -7.33 6.10
N TRP A 90 6.87 -6.23 6.69
CA TRP A 90 6.83 -4.91 6.09
C TRP A 90 8.23 -4.43 5.70
N LEU A 91 8.41 -4.15 4.41
CA LEU A 91 9.65 -3.65 3.83
C LEU A 91 9.44 -2.20 3.37
N THR A 92 10.14 -1.26 4.01
CA THR A 92 10.03 0.16 3.71
C THR A 92 11.37 0.88 3.84
N SER A 93 11.58 1.94 3.07
CA SER A 93 12.71 2.85 3.29
C SER A 93 12.41 3.77 4.48
N GLY A 94 12.88 3.39 5.67
CA GLY A 94 12.64 4.14 6.91
C GLY A 94 13.65 5.27 7.13
N GLY A 95 14.95 4.93 7.22
CA GLY A 95 15.98 5.89 7.60
C GLY A 95 16.25 6.97 6.55
N LEU A 96 16.45 6.57 5.28
CA LEU A 96 16.73 7.52 4.19
C LEU A 96 15.46 8.13 3.59
N GLY A 97 14.31 7.45 3.71
CA GLY A 97 13.05 7.95 3.14
C GLY A 97 13.06 8.00 1.60
N THR A 98 13.62 7.00 0.94
CA THR A 98 13.75 6.96 -0.52
C THR A 98 12.42 6.67 -1.23
N MET A 99 11.89 7.66 -1.96
CA MET A 99 10.79 7.46 -2.90
C MET A 99 11.22 6.54 -4.06
N GLY A 100 10.34 5.66 -4.54
CA GLY A 100 10.62 4.67 -5.57
C GLY A 100 11.15 3.33 -5.02
N PHE A 101 11.27 3.18 -3.70
CA PHE A 101 11.73 1.95 -3.06
C PHE A 101 10.71 0.80 -3.18
N GLY A 102 9.41 1.09 -3.15
CA GLY A 102 8.35 0.12 -2.92
C GLY A 102 8.30 -1.00 -3.97
N LEU A 103 8.28 -0.63 -5.26
CA LEU A 103 8.17 -1.59 -6.36
C LEU A 103 9.43 -2.47 -6.54
N PRO A 104 10.67 -1.94 -6.59
CA PRO A 104 11.88 -2.76 -6.60
C PRO A 104 11.98 -3.71 -5.38
N ALA A 105 11.59 -3.24 -4.19
CA ALA A 105 11.56 -4.08 -2.99
C ALA A 105 10.53 -5.21 -3.10
N ALA A 106 9.37 -4.94 -3.72
CA ALA A 106 8.33 -5.95 -3.95
C ALA A 106 8.82 -7.03 -4.93
N ILE A 107 9.49 -6.63 -6.01
CA ILE A 107 10.12 -7.54 -6.98
C ILE A 107 11.13 -8.45 -6.26
N GLY A 108 12.03 -7.87 -5.46
CA GLY A 108 13.00 -8.65 -4.69
C GLY A 108 12.34 -9.61 -3.68
N ALA A 109 11.28 -9.16 -3.02
CA ALA A 109 10.51 -9.99 -2.08
C ALA A 109 9.82 -11.17 -2.77
N ALA A 110 9.23 -10.96 -3.94
CA ALA A 110 8.57 -11.99 -4.74
C ALA A 110 9.57 -13.02 -5.26
N LEU A 111 10.74 -12.58 -5.75
CA LEU A 111 11.82 -13.46 -6.16
C LEU A 111 12.36 -14.31 -5.00
N ALA A 112 12.51 -13.71 -3.82
CA ALA A 112 12.99 -14.41 -2.63
C ALA A 112 11.92 -15.34 -2.00
N ASN A 113 10.63 -15.06 -2.21
CA ASN A 113 9.52 -15.80 -1.62
C ASN A 113 8.39 -16.08 -2.63
N PRO A 114 8.60 -16.96 -3.64
CA PRO A 114 7.65 -17.15 -4.74
C PRO A 114 6.26 -17.65 -4.34
N GLN A 115 6.12 -18.20 -3.13
CA GLN A 115 4.85 -18.74 -2.61
C GLN A 115 4.03 -17.72 -1.80
N ARG A 116 4.61 -16.56 -1.48
CA ARG A 116 3.94 -15.54 -0.67
C ARG A 116 3.34 -14.48 -1.59
N LYS A 117 2.15 -14.01 -1.25
CA LYS A 117 1.59 -12.81 -1.89
C LYS A 117 2.46 -11.61 -1.55
N VAL A 118 2.75 -10.77 -2.54
CA VAL A 118 3.48 -9.50 -2.33
C VAL A 118 2.60 -8.33 -2.72
N ILE A 119 2.39 -7.41 -1.78
CA ILE A 119 1.58 -6.20 -1.95
C ILE A 119 2.48 -4.97 -1.81
N CYS A 120 2.49 -4.10 -2.81
CA CYS A 120 3.20 -2.83 -2.81
C CYS A 120 2.20 -1.68 -2.71
N PHE A 121 2.11 -1.02 -1.55
CA PHE A 121 1.36 0.23 -1.43
C PHE A 121 2.24 1.41 -1.85
N SER A 122 1.83 2.14 -2.87
CA SER A 122 2.60 3.27 -3.39
C SER A 122 1.74 4.50 -3.60
N GLY A 123 2.35 5.68 -3.47
CA GLY A 123 1.77 6.93 -3.93
C GLY A 123 2.19 7.20 -5.37
N ASP A 124 1.38 7.97 -6.09
CA ASP A 124 1.62 8.40 -7.48
C ASP A 124 3.02 8.97 -7.71
N GLY A 125 3.46 9.92 -6.88
CA GLY A 125 4.78 10.53 -7.01
C GLY A 125 5.93 9.56 -6.77
N SER A 126 5.75 8.59 -5.88
CA SER A 126 6.79 7.60 -5.56
C SER A 126 6.85 6.49 -6.60
N LEU A 127 5.70 6.01 -7.07
CA LEU A 127 5.64 5.02 -8.15
C LEU A 127 6.33 5.56 -9.41
N MET A 128 6.13 6.84 -9.73
CA MET A 128 6.74 7.49 -10.88
C MET A 128 8.27 7.48 -10.87
N MET A 129 8.91 7.37 -9.70
CA MET A 129 10.38 7.33 -9.62
C MET A 129 10.96 6.09 -10.30
N ASN A 130 10.27 4.94 -10.19
CA ASN A 130 10.74 3.65 -10.69
C ASN A 130 9.64 2.87 -11.44
N ILE A 131 8.74 3.58 -12.13
CA ILE A 131 7.59 2.98 -12.81
C ILE A 131 7.99 1.98 -13.90
N GLN A 132 9.17 2.14 -14.49
CA GLN A 132 9.74 1.24 -15.49
C GLN A 132 9.97 -0.18 -14.98
N GLU A 133 10.09 -0.39 -13.67
CA GLU A 133 10.28 -1.73 -13.08
C GLU A 133 9.04 -2.62 -13.18
N MET A 134 7.90 -2.07 -13.62
CA MET A 134 6.77 -2.88 -14.07
C MET A 134 7.18 -3.83 -15.21
N ALA A 135 8.09 -3.41 -16.10
CA ALA A 135 8.66 -4.27 -17.13
C ALA A 135 9.40 -5.46 -16.50
N THR A 136 10.27 -5.20 -15.51
CA THR A 136 11.01 -6.23 -14.79
C THR A 136 10.07 -7.23 -14.13
N ALA A 137 9.01 -6.76 -13.46
CA ALA A 137 8.00 -7.65 -12.89
C ALA A 137 7.40 -8.53 -14.00
N ALA A 138 6.90 -7.92 -15.08
CA ALA A 138 6.25 -8.59 -16.22
C ALA A 138 7.15 -9.57 -17.00
N GLU A 139 8.44 -9.31 -17.10
CA GLU A 139 9.39 -10.24 -17.72
C GLU A 139 9.59 -11.49 -16.84
N ASN A 140 9.55 -11.33 -15.52
CA ASN A 140 9.89 -12.37 -14.55
C ASN A 140 8.69 -13.15 -14.01
N GLN A 141 7.46 -12.89 -14.46
CA GLN A 141 6.33 -13.72 -14.03
C GLN A 141 6.01 -13.59 -12.53
N LEU A 142 6.30 -12.42 -11.96
CA LEU A 142 6.21 -12.14 -10.53
C LEU A 142 4.83 -11.68 -10.09
N ASP A 143 4.21 -12.45 -9.19
CA ASP A 143 2.93 -12.08 -8.57
C ASP A 143 3.07 -10.94 -7.53
N VAL A 144 3.23 -9.72 -8.04
CA VAL A 144 3.29 -8.47 -7.26
C VAL A 144 2.01 -7.65 -7.52
N LYS A 145 1.30 -7.29 -6.44
CA LYS A 145 0.14 -6.40 -6.52
C LYS A 145 0.56 -4.98 -6.14
N ILE A 146 0.43 -4.03 -7.06
CA ILE A 146 0.72 -2.62 -6.81
C ILE A 146 -0.59 -1.91 -6.49
N ILE A 147 -0.78 -1.49 -5.24
CA ILE A 147 -1.91 -0.67 -4.80
C ILE A 147 -1.47 0.79 -4.83
N LEU A 148 -1.92 1.53 -5.85
CA LEU A 148 -1.58 2.93 -6.04
C LEU A 148 -2.62 3.83 -5.36
N LEU A 149 -2.18 4.63 -4.39
CA LEU A 149 -2.95 5.69 -3.77
C LEU A 149 -2.69 6.99 -4.53
N ASN A 150 -3.49 7.24 -5.58
CA ASN A 150 -3.33 8.41 -6.45
C ASN A 150 -4.12 9.60 -5.90
N ASN A 151 -3.43 10.57 -5.30
CA ASN A 151 -4.00 11.83 -4.82
C ASN A 151 -3.53 13.04 -5.64
N GLU A 152 -2.86 12.80 -6.77
CA GLU A 152 -2.37 13.81 -7.71
C GLU A 152 -1.44 14.84 -7.05
N ALA A 153 -0.72 14.42 -6.00
CA ALA A 153 0.12 15.30 -5.20
C ALA A 153 1.25 14.56 -4.46
N LEU A 154 2.33 15.29 -4.18
CA LEU A 154 3.31 14.90 -3.17
C LEU A 154 2.72 15.15 -1.77
N GLY A 155 1.80 14.28 -1.33
CA GLY A 155 0.94 14.52 -0.18
C GLY A 155 1.63 14.94 1.12
N LEU A 156 2.79 14.36 1.46
CA LEU A 156 3.56 14.79 2.65
C LEU A 156 4.13 16.20 2.48
N VAL A 157 4.66 16.53 1.30
CA VAL A 157 5.19 17.87 1.00
C VAL A 157 4.05 18.89 1.01
N HIS A 158 2.92 18.56 0.39
CA HIS A 158 1.72 19.38 0.41
C HIS A 158 1.24 19.64 1.84
N GLN A 159 1.19 18.60 2.68
CA GLN A 159 0.79 18.72 4.09
C GLN A 159 1.75 19.63 4.88
N GLN A 160 3.06 19.49 4.70
CA GLN A 160 4.05 20.36 5.34
C GLN A 160 3.90 21.82 4.88
N GLN A 161 3.73 22.06 3.58
CA GLN A 161 3.47 23.39 3.02
C GLN A 161 2.19 24.01 3.59
N SER A 162 1.13 23.21 3.71
CA SER A 162 -0.15 23.63 4.28
C SER A 162 0.00 24.07 5.75
N LEU A 163 0.68 23.26 6.55
CA LEU A 163 0.80 23.47 8.01
C LEU A 163 1.77 24.61 8.36
N PHE A 164 2.90 24.71 7.65
CA PHE A 164 4.01 25.56 8.08
C PHE A 164 4.25 26.78 7.18
N TYR A 165 3.64 26.82 5.98
CA TYR A 165 3.92 27.85 4.98
C TYR A 165 2.66 28.58 4.52
N GLN A 166 1.71 28.82 5.42
CA GLN A 166 0.48 29.60 5.15
C GLN A 166 -0.30 29.10 3.93
N GLN A 167 -0.35 27.78 3.71
CA GLN A 167 -0.98 27.18 2.53
C GLN A 167 -0.32 27.59 1.20
N GLY A 168 0.93 28.05 1.23
CA GLY A 168 1.75 28.36 0.05
C GLY A 168 2.23 27.10 -0.67
N VAL A 169 1.29 26.37 -1.26
CA VAL A 169 1.56 25.13 -2.00
C VAL A 169 2.37 25.44 -3.25
N PHE A 170 3.53 24.78 -3.40
CA PHE A 170 4.43 24.97 -4.53
C PHE A 170 5.11 23.64 -4.90
N ALA A 171 5.05 23.29 -6.19
CA ALA A 171 5.67 22.08 -6.76
C ALA A 171 5.32 20.76 -6.03
N ALA A 172 4.14 20.72 -5.39
CA ALA A 172 3.65 19.56 -4.65
C ALA A 172 2.37 18.97 -5.25
N THR A 173 1.88 19.52 -6.37
CA THR A 173 0.72 19.04 -7.12
C THR A 173 1.10 18.88 -8.59
N TYR A 174 0.42 17.99 -9.30
CA TYR A 174 0.67 17.77 -10.72
C TYR A 174 -0.30 18.61 -11.57
N PRO A 175 0.20 19.39 -12.56
CA PRO A 175 -0.67 20.15 -13.46
C PRO A 175 -1.37 19.27 -14.52
N GLY A 176 -0.93 18.02 -14.70
CA GLY A 176 -1.52 17.06 -15.62
C GLY A 176 -1.77 15.72 -14.95
N MET A 177 -2.84 15.04 -15.35
CA MET A 177 -3.17 13.70 -14.86
C MET A 177 -2.41 12.63 -15.64
N ILE A 178 -1.71 11.77 -14.91
CA ILE A 178 -1.01 10.60 -15.47
C ILE A 178 -2.00 9.42 -15.52
N ASN A 179 -2.13 8.80 -16.68
CA ASN A 179 -2.91 7.57 -16.81
C ASN A 179 -2.04 6.34 -16.47
N PHE A 180 -1.92 6.06 -15.17
CA PHE A 180 -1.15 4.91 -14.68
C PHE A 180 -1.68 3.56 -15.20
N MET A 181 -2.98 3.44 -15.46
CA MET A 181 -3.56 2.22 -16.02
C MET A 181 -3.05 1.95 -17.44
N GLN A 182 -3.04 2.97 -18.30
CA GLN A 182 -2.51 2.82 -19.66
C GLN A 182 -1.02 2.50 -19.65
N ILE A 183 -0.25 3.12 -18.75
CA ILE A 183 1.18 2.83 -18.60
C ILE A 183 1.40 1.37 -18.16
N ALA A 184 0.71 0.93 -17.12
CA ALA A 184 0.83 -0.43 -16.61
C ALA A 184 0.39 -1.48 -17.65
N ALA A 185 -0.71 -1.24 -18.36
CA ALA A 185 -1.15 -2.08 -19.47
C ALA A 185 -0.10 -2.13 -20.61
N GLY A 186 0.60 -1.02 -20.86
CA GLY A 186 1.71 -0.96 -21.82
C GLY A 186 2.90 -1.85 -21.44
N PHE A 187 3.13 -2.06 -20.14
CA PHE A 187 4.09 -3.04 -19.61
C PHE A 187 3.54 -4.47 -19.51
N GLY A 188 2.29 -4.70 -19.91
CA GLY A 188 1.63 -6.01 -19.87
C GLY A 188 0.98 -6.36 -18.53
N LEU A 189 0.84 -5.40 -17.61
CA LEU A 189 0.16 -5.62 -16.34
C LEU A 189 -1.36 -5.54 -16.51
N GLN A 190 -2.07 -6.32 -15.69
CA GLN A 190 -3.51 -6.16 -15.55
C GLN A 190 -3.84 -4.93 -14.71
N THR A 191 -4.99 -4.34 -15.02
CA THR A 191 -5.38 -3.05 -14.49
C THR A 191 -6.82 -3.10 -13.98
N CYS A 192 -7.06 -2.39 -12.89
CA CYS A 192 -8.36 -2.28 -12.24
C CYS A 192 -8.49 -0.87 -11.66
N ASP A 193 -9.62 -0.23 -11.93
CA ASP A 193 -9.96 1.07 -11.35
C ASP A 193 -10.97 0.87 -10.24
N LEU A 194 -10.50 0.88 -8.99
CA LEU A 194 -11.32 0.60 -7.82
C LEU A 194 -12.47 1.61 -7.64
N ASN A 195 -12.36 2.82 -8.22
CA ASN A 195 -13.44 3.81 -8.18
C ASN A 195 -14.65 3.40 -9.03
N ASN A 196 -14.44 2.51 -10.00
CA ASN A 196 -15.45 2.05 -10.95
C ASN A 196 -15.81 0.57 -10.74
N GLU A 197 -15.29 -0.07 -9.70
CA GLU A 197 -15.62 -1.45 -9.35
C GLU A 197 -16.93 -1.55 -8.58
N VAL A 198 -17.70 -2.59 -8.87
CA VAL A 198 -18.93 -2.92 -8.12
C VAL A 198 -18.58 -3.42 -6.70
N ASP A 199 -17.44 -4.09 -6.57
CA ASP A 199 -16.86 -4.53 -5.30
C ASP A 199 -15.38 -4.09 -5.21
N PRO A 200 -15.13 -2.84 -4.78
CA PRO A 200 -13.76 -2.33 -4.63
C PRO A 200 -12.93 -3.14 -3.62
N ALA A 201 -13.57 -3.72 -2.60
CA ALA A 201 -12.86 -4.51 -1.59
C ALA A 201 -12.32 -5.82 -2.17
N GLY A 202 -13.18 -6.59 -2.86
CA GLY A 202 -12.77 -7.79 -3.60
C GLY A 202 -11.77 -7.46 -4.71
N GLY A 203 -11.99 -6.32 -5.40
CA GLY A 203 -11.09 -5.76 -6.39
C GLY A 203 -9.70 -5.41 -5.86
N ALA A 204 -9.51 -5.19 -4.54
CA ALA A 204 -8.28 -4.70 -3.90
C ALA A 204 -7.33 -5.77 -3.30
N ALA A 205 -7.74 -7.03 -3.08
CA ALA A 205 -6.78 -8.17 -2.99
C ALA A 205 -7.14 -9.50 -3.69
N GLY A 206 -8.33 -9.61 -4.31
CA GLY A 206 -8.72 -10.80 -5.09
C GLY A 206 -8.06 -10.96 -6.46
N ASP A 207 -8.19 -12.18 -7.00
CA ASP A 207 -7.84 -12.52 -8.39
C ASP A 207 -8.78 -11.81 -9.36
N TYR A 208 -8.23 -11.17 -10.40
CA TYR A 208 -9.02 -10.45 -11.39
C TYR A 208 -10.04 -11.41 -12.04
N ARG A 209 -11.33 -11.10 -11.88
CA ARG A 209 -12.41 -11.70 -12.65
C ARG A 209 -12.90 -10.64 -13.63
N PRO A 210 -12.81 -10.86 -14.95
CA PRO A 210 -13.29 -9.89 -15.91
C PRO A 210 -14.77 -9.61 -15.64
N SER A 211 -15.12 -8.35 -15.44
CA SER A 211 -16.50 -7.90 -15.41
C SER A 211 -17.09 -8.12 -16.81
N GLY A 212 -17.96 -9.13 -16.92
CA GLY A 212 -18.87 -9.33 -18.05
C GLY A 212 -18.22 -9.46 -19.43
N ALA A 213 -17.83 -10.68 -19.79
CA ALA A 213 -17.83 -11.09 -21.19
C ALA A 213 -19.28 -11.19 -21.70
N GLY A 214 -19.89 -10.04 -21.98
CA GLY A 214 -21.09 -9.92 -22.80
C GLY A 214 -20.67 -9.69 -24.25
N ALA A 215 -21.04 -10.61 -25.12
CA ALA A 215 -20.84 -10.53 -26.56
C ALA A 215 -21.43 -9.23 -27.17
N ASP A 216 -20.66 -8.51 -28.01
CA ASP A 216 -20.97 -8.22 -29.42
C ASP A 216 -19.89 -7.26 -30.02
N PRO A 217 -19.20 -7.65 -31.10
CA PRO A 217 -18.25 -6.80 -31.81
C PRO A 217 -18.97 -5.83 -32.76
N ARG A 218 -19.08 -4.54 -32.38
CA ARG A 218 -19.15 -3.39 -33.33
C ARG A 218 -19.20 -2.02 -32.61
N ALA A 219 -18.13 -1.25 -32.82
CA ALA A 219 -18.10 0.20 -33.06
C ALA A 219 -18.90 1.18 -32.15
N HIS A 220 -18.21 2.08 -31.42
CA HIS A 220 -17.98 3.49 -31.82
C HIS A 220 -17.46 4.39 -30.67
N ARG A 221 -16.35 5.11 -30.99
CA ARG A 221 -15.91 6.48 -30.65
C ARG A 221 -16.59 7.36 -29.56
N ARG A 222 -15.70 8.14 -28.91
CA ARG A 222 -15.82 9.49 -28.25
C ARG A 222 -16.35 9.50 -26.81
N THR A 223 -15.93 10.34 -25.86
CA THR A 223 -15.10 11.58 -25.81
C THR A 223 -14.62 11.79 -24.37
N ALA A 224 -13.52 12.51 -24.18
CA ALA A 224 -13.03 13.00 -22.88
C ALA A 224 -13.92 14.11 -22.33
N GLU A 225 -14.25 14.08 -21.04
CA GLU A 225 -14.67 15.24 -20.26
C GLU A 225 -14.00 15.19 -18.87
N SER A 226 -13.39 16.32 -18.52
CA SER A 226 -12.72 16.62 -17.27
C SER A 226 -13.69 17.21 -16.26
N VAL A 227 -13.69 16.71 -15.01
CA VAL A 227 -14.23 17.44 -13.86
C VAL A 227 -13.28 17.24 -12.68
N SER A 228 -12.65 18.35 -12.27
CA SER A 228 -11.97 18.49 -10.99
C SER A 228 -13.01 18.76 -9.90
N ASP A 229 -13.12 17.90 -8.90
CA ASP A 229 -13.74 18.27 -7.63
C ASP A 229 -12.65 18.37 -6.55
N GLY A 230 -12.69 19.47 -5.80
CA GLY A 230 -11.74 19.80 -4.75
C GLY A 230 -12.01 19.06 -3.45
N THR A 231 -12.40 17.79 -3.52
CA THR A 231 -12.47 16.93 -2.34
C THR A 231 -11.20 16.11 -2.30
N GLY A 232 -10.47 16.13 -1.18
CA GLY A 232 -9.22 15.37 -0.99
C GLY A 232 -9.42 13.85 -0.96
N ARG A 233 -10.21 13.29 -1.89
CA ARG A 233 -10.41 11.87 -2.12
C ARG A 233 -9.17 11.33 -2.83
N VAL A 234 -8.48 10.42 -2.17
CA VAL A 234 -7.49 9.55 -2.80
C VAL A 234 -8.26 8.66 -3.79
N ARG A 235 -7.85 8.62 -5.05
CA ARG A 235 -8.40 7.68 -6.05
C ARG A 235 -7.50 6.44 -6.06
N PRO A 236 -7.87 5.33 -5.39
CA PRO A 236 -7.02 4.15 -5.43
C PRO A 236 -7.11 3.45 -6.78
N ILE A 237 -5.96 3.08 -7.36
CA ILE A 237 -5.83 2.46 -8.69
C ILE A 237 -4.89 1.23 -8.63
N LEU A 238 -5.21 0.24 -9.46
CA LEU A 238 -4.45 -0.91 -9.96
C LEU A 238 -4.23 -2.19 -9.14
N LYS A 239 -4.23 -3.32 -9.88
CA LYS A 239 -4.25 -4.69 -9.34
C LYS A 239 -3.99 -5.84 -10.35
N TRP A 240 -3.15 -6.81 -9.89
CA TRP A 240 -3.08 -8.27 -10.17
C TRP A 240 -2.01 -8.86 -11.14
N TRP A 241 -1.46 -10.04 -10.74
CA TRP A 241 -0.98 -11.12 -11.63
C TRP A 241 -1.16 -12.54 -11.05
N GLY A 242 -1.60 -13.49 -11.88
CA GLY A 242 -1.32 -14.92 -11.80
C GLY A 242 -1.43 -15.54 -13.20
N ILE A 243 -0.57 -16.49 -13.58
CA ILE A 243 -0.74 -17.23 -14.84
C ILE A 243 -1.81 -18.29 -14.62
N SER A 244 -2.87 -18.31 -15.44
CA SER A 244 -3.83 -19.40 -15.42
C SER A 244 -3.08 -20.70 -15.76
N HIS A 245 -3.08 -21.67 -14.86
CA HIS A 245 -2.75 -23.04 -15.22
C HIS A 245 -3.84 -23.57 -16.16
N ALA A 246 -3.57 -23.50 -17.46
CA ALA A 246 -4.24 -24.26 -18.51
C ALA A 246 -3.24 -24.32 -19.68
N LYS A 247 -2.60 -25.44 -20.04
CA LYS A 247 -2.89 -26.85 -19.83
C LYS A 247 -1.58 -27.62 -19.76
N THR A 248 -1.63 -28.75 -19.07
CA THR A 248 -0.78 -29.90 -19.31
C THR A 248 -0.62 -30.16 -20.81
N MET A 249 0.60 -30.05 -21.32
CA MET A 249 1.30 -31.03 -22.17
C MET A 249 2.79 -30.72 -22.16
#